data_AF-A0A9X6NZ45-F1
#
_entry.id   AF-A0A9X6NZ45-F1
#
_cell.length_a   1.000
_cell.length_b   1.000
_cell.length_c   1.000
_cell.angle_alpha   90.00
_cell.angle_beta   90.00
_cell.angle_gamma   90.00
#
_symmetry.space_group_name_H-M   'P 1'
#
loop_
_entity.id
_entity.type
_entity.pdbx_description
1 polymer ?
#
loop_
_entity_poly.entity_id
_entity_poly.type
_entity_poly.pdbx_seq_one_letter_code
_entity_poly.pdbx_strand_id
1 'polypeptide(L)'
;MKKSITALVSASIIAGSFIASIQVTSPKTVLATKKKKSISSKTLLSRAKKLKYGMSLTQVKRIMKVKPTEMEEDQGFINLTYGKDTVILGFDEHKKLTAAASGAPQIAKQGEKIVQKKKKEHTKQESFLKSSAQYFGTKSFESIQNNPGAFKITEDGKLLYVLWKPDKNSPILLRVDNTSTNITNVYIYNKHGNDPKGRHLYTGRTIVQKKRNIVY
;
A
#
# COMPACT_ATOMS: atom_id res chain seq x y z
N MET A 1 49.69 -6.81 -10.96
CA MET A 1 50.62 -7.94 -11.22
C MET A 1 49.80 -9.18 -11.49
N LYS A 2 49.91 -9.74 -12.69
CA LYS A 2 49.23 -10.97 -13.13
C LYS A 2 49.87 -12.17 -12.41
N LYS A 3 49.07 -13.08 -11.85
CA LYS A 3 49.50 -14.45 -11.55
C LYS A 3 48.43 -15.42 -12.01
N SER A 4 48.76 -16.11 -13.09
CA SER A 4 48.10 -17.28 -13.65
C SER A 4 48.96 -18.47 -13.27
N ILE A 5 48.38 -19.51 -12.67
CA ILE A 5 49.00 -20.84 -12.49
C ILE A 5 47.85 -21.86 -12.61
N THR A 6 47.62 -22.43 -13.80
CA THR A 6 48.18 -23.68 -14.34
C THR A 6 47.66 -24.93 -13.62
N ALA A 7 46.95 -25.74 -14.41
CA ALA A 7 46.31 -27.00 -14.07
C ALA A 7 47.31 -28.09 -13.61
N LEU A 8 46.81 -29.02 -12.80
CA LEU A 8 47.45 -30.31 -12.56
C LEU A 8 46.52 -31.41 -13.08
N VAL A 9 46.97 -32.08 -14.13
CA VAL A 9 46.47 -33.36 -14.62
C VAL A 9 47.27 -34.44 -13.91
N SER A 10 46.61 -35.32 -13.17
CA SER A 10 47.23 -36.56 -12.67
C SER A 10 46.45 -37.75 -13.25
N ALA A 11 47.03 -38.34 -14.28
CA ALA A 11 46.64 -39.64 -14.81
C ALA A 11 47.30 -40.73 -13.96
N SER A 12 46.48 -41.67 -13.45
CA SER A 12 46.98 -42.91 -12.86
C SER A 12 46.48 -44.07 -13.72
N ILE A 13 47.42 -44.68 -14.44
CA ILE A 13 47.29 -45.95 -15.14
C ILE A 13 47.52 -47.05 -14.09
N ILE A 14 46.56 -47.95 -13.90
CA ILE A 14 46.82 -49.25 -13.28
C ILE A 14 46.29 -50.32 -14.23
N ALA A 15 47.23 -51.17 -14.63
CA ALA A 15 47.04 -52.33 -15.49
C ALA A 15 46.52 -53.54 -14.71
N GLY A 16 45.78 -54.39 -15.41
CA GLY A 16 45.83 -55.84 -15.23
C GLY A 16 44.78 -56.46 -14.31
N SER A 17 43.72 -57.03 -14.91
CA SER A 17 43.37 -58.45 -14.72
C SER A 17 42.29 -58.85 -15.72
N PHE A 18 42.62 -59.85 -16.54
CA PHE A 18 41.73 -60.56 -17.45
C PHE A 18 40.72 -61.39 -16.65
N ILE A 19 39.42 -61.20 -16.90
CA ILE A 19 38.39 -62.22 -16.71
C ILE A 19 37.51 -62.20 -17.96
N ALA A 20 37.40 -63.36 -18.62
CA ALA A 20 36.59 -63.56 -19.81
C ALA A 20 35.11 -63.80 -19.47
N SER A 21 34.27 -63.40 -20.43
CA SER A 21 32.87 -63.80 -20.67
C SER A 21 31.79 -63.38 -19.66
N ILE A 22 30.89 -62.50 -20.12
CA ILE A 22 29.52 -62.83 -20.58
C ILE A 22 29.03 -61.63 -21.42
N GLN A 23 28.60 -61.87 -22.66
CA GLN A 23 27.82 -60.89 -23.43
C GLN A 23 26.40 -60.83 -22.88
N VAL A 24 26.06 -59.75 -22.17
CA VAL A 24 24.67 -59.34 -21.99
C VAL A 24 24.47 -58.04 -22.76
N THR A 25 23.84 -58.13 -23.93
CA THR A 25 23.30 -56.98 -24.64
C THR A 25 22.27 -56.29 -23.76
N SER A 26 22.69 -55.21 -23.11
CA SER A 26 21.80 -54.33 -22.36
C SER A 26 21.06 -53.42 -23.35
N PRO A 27 19.72 -53.31 -23.28
CA PRO A 27 18.97 -52.42 -24.16
C PRO A 27 19.34 -50.97 -23.83
N LYS A 28 19.80 -50.25 -24.85
CA LYS A 28 20.05 -48.81 -24.85
C LYS A 28 18.72 -48.11 -24.54
N THR A 29 18.47 -47.84 -23.27
CA THR A 29 17.33 -47.03 -22.84
C THR A 29 17.65 -45.60 -23.23
N VAL A 30 17.21 -45.19 -24.41
CA VAL A 30 17.13 -43.80 -24.81
C VAL A 30 16.23 -43.11 -23.78
N LEU A 31 16.83 -42.39 -22.85
CA LEU A 31 16.12 -41.52 -21.94
C LEU A 31 15.50 -40.40 -22.79
N ALA A 32 14.29 -40.63 -23.28
CA ALA A 32 13.51 -39.61 -23.96
C ALA A 32 13.22 -38.51 -22.93
N THR A 33 14.06 -37.47 -22.92
CA THR A 33 13.77 -36.22 -22.20
C THR A 33 12.43 -35.72 -22.72
N LYS A 34 11.36 -35.92 -21.95
CA LYS A 34 10.05 -35.32 -22.22
C LYS A 34 10.26 -33.80 -22.34
N LYS A 35 10.30 -33.27 -23.55
CA LYS A 35 10.23 -31.82 -23.78
C LYS A 35 8.98 -31.32 -23.06
N LYS A 36 9.16 -30.59 -21.95
CA LYS A 36 8.06 -29.85 -21.30
C LYS A 36 7.39 -29.03 -22.40
N LYS A 37 6.11 -29.28 -22.64
CA LYS A 37 5.31 -28.56 -23.64
C LYS A 37 5.31 -27.07 -23.27
N SER A 38 6.21 -26.32 -23.91
CA SER A 38 6.34 -24.88 -23.74
C SER A 38 5.02 -24.22 -24.15
N ILE A 39 4.43 -23.41 -23.27
CA ILE A 39 3.27 -22.60 -23.63
C ILE A 39 3.74 -21.50 -24.59
N SER A 40 2.97 -21.27 -25.65
CA SER A 40 3.25 -20.21 -26.61
C SER A 40 3.17 -18.82 -25.98
N SER A 41 4.06 -17.92 -26.39
CA SER A 41 4.06 -16.52 -25.93
C SER A 41 2.71 -15.83 -26.14
N LYS A 42 2.02 -16.12 -27.25
CA LYS A 42 0.65 -15.62 -27.52
C LYS A 42 -0.35 -16.00 -26.43
N THR A 43 -0.26 -17.23 -25.92
CA THR A 43 -1.14 -17.71 -24.83
C THR A 43 -0.78 -17.03 -23.51
N LEU A 44 0.51 -16.87 -23.21
CA LEU A 44 0.97 -16.15 -22.01
C LEU A 44 0.47 -14.71 -22.00
N LEU A 45 0.65 -13.98 -23.11
CA LEU A 45 0.18 -12.60 -23.26
C LEU A 45 -1.35 -12.50 -23.14
N SER A 46 -2.09 -13.44 -23.73
CA SER A 46 -3.55 -13.49 -23.62
C SER A 46 -4.02 -13.68 -22.17
N ARG A 47 -3.32 -14.50 -21.39
CA ARG A 47 -3.61 -14.67 -19.95
C ARG A 47 -3.18 -13.43 -19.15
N ALA A 48 -2.02 -12.87 -19.44
CA ALA A 48 -1.48 -11.69 -18.80
C ALA A 48 -2.40 -10.47 -18.97
N LYS A 49 -3.06 -10.32 -20.13
CA LYS A 49 -4.09 -9.29 -20.39
C LYS A 49 -5.30 -9.35 -19.44
N LYS A 50 -5.59 -10.52 -18.84
CA LYS A 50 -6.71 -10.69 -17.90
C LYS A 50 -6.36 -10.29 -16.47
N LEU A 51 -5.07 -10.08 -16.18
CA LEU A 51 -4.60 -9.67 -14.88
C LEU A 51 -5.01 -8.21 -14.60
N LYS A 52 -5.27 -7.94 -13.33
CA LYS A 52 -5.61 -6.60 -12.82
C LYS A 52 -4.69 -6.23 -11.67
N TYR A 53 -4.39 -4.94 -11.57
CA TYR A 53 -3.68 -4.37 -10.43
C TYR A 53 -4.35 -4.79 -9.12
N GLY A 54 -3.55 -5.15 -8.12
CA GLY A 54 -4.02 -5.55 -6.78
C GLY A 54 -4.49 -7.01 -6.67
N MET A 55 -4.44 -7.81 -7.74
CA MET A 55 -4.72 -9.25 -7.64
C MET A 55 -3.73 -9.94 -6.71
N SER A 56 -4.18 -10.93 -5.93
CA SER A 56 -3.29 -11.74 -5.12
C SER A 56 -2.41 -12.66 -5.97
N LEU A 57 -1.26 -13.03 -5.44
CA LEU A 57 -0.38 -14.05 -6.04
C LEU A 57 -1.14 -15.33 -6.45
N THR A 58 -2.08 -15.78 -5.61
CA THR A 58 -2.91 -16.96 -5.88
C THR A 58 -3.86 -16.77 -7.06
N GLN A 59 -4.49 -15.59 -7.18
CA GLN A 59 -5.34 -15.25 -8.32
C GLN A 59 -4.52 -15.17 -9.61
N VAL A 60 -3.33 -14.55 -9.56
CA VAL A 60 -2.43 -14.46 -10.72
C VAL A 60 -2.00 -15.85 -11.18
N LYS A 61 -1.54 -16.72 -10.28
CA LYS A 61 -1.18 -18.11 -10.61
C LYS A 61 -2.35 -18.88 -11.25
N ARG A 62 -3.58 -18.68 -10.76
CA ARG A 62 -4.80 -19.28 -11.32
C ARG A 62 -5.12 -18.80 -12.72
N ILE A 63 -4.89 -17.52 -13.03
CA ILE A 63 -5.12 -16.95 -14.37
C ILE A 63 -4.01 -17.40 -15.34
N MET A 64 -2.76 -17.37 -14.89
CA MET A 64 -1.61 -17.75 -15.71
C MET A 64 -1.60 -19.25 -16.01
N LYS A 65 -2.15 -20.12 -15.14
CA LYS A 65 -2.29 -21.58 -15.33
C LYS A 65 -1.00 -22.30 -15.74
N VAL A 66 0.15 -21.70 -15.44
CA VAL A 66 1.48 -22.29 -15.58
C VAL A 66 2.34 -21.85 -14.42
N LYS A 67 3.35 -22.67 -14.11
CA LYS A 67 4.42 -22.25 -13.21
C LYS A 67 5.25 -21.17 -13.91
N PRO A 68 5.74 -20.17 -13.16
CA PRO A 68 6.70 -19.22 -13.70
C PRO A 68 7.98 -19.95 -14.13
N THR A 69 8.69 -19.36 -15.08
CA THR A 69 10.04 -19.77 -15.47
C THR A 69 11.00 -19.49 -14.34
N GLU A 70 10.91 -18.30 -13.75
CA GLU A 70 11.73 -17.86 -12.61
C GLU A 70 10.85 -17.13 -11.60
N MET A 71 11.23 -17.25 -10.32
CA MET A 71 10.59 -16.59 -9.20
C MET A 71 11.68 -16.07 -8.28
N GLU A 72 11.71 -14.76 -8.11
CA GLU A 72 12.60 -14.07 -7.19
C GLU A 72 11.76 -13.49 -6.06
N GLU A 73 12.25 -13.60 -4.83
CA GLU A 73 11.63 -13.02 -3.66
C GLU A 73 12.69 -12.29 -2.84
N ASP A 74 12.49 -11.00 -2.59
CA ASP A 74 13.39 -10.16 -1.81
C ASP A 74 12.57 -9.24 -0.90
N GLN A 75 12.84 -9.30 0.41
CA GLN A 75 12.12 -8.52 1.44
C GLN A 75 10.59 -8.56 1.32
N GLY A 76 10.03 -9.69 0.87
CA GLY A 76 8.59 -9.89 0.66
C GLY A 76 8.04 -9.39 -0.67
N PHE A 77 8.84 -8.66 -1.47
CA PHE A 77 8.54 -8.38 -2.88
C PHE A 77 8.80 -9.62 -3.71
N ILE A 78 7.94 -9.89 -4.69
CA ILE A 78 8.05 -11.08 -5.54
C ILE A 78 8.08 -10.65 -7.01
N ASN A 79 9.03 -11.18 -7.77
CA ASN A 79 9.03 -11.10 -9.23
C ASN A 79 8.76 -12.47 -9.84
N LEU A 80 7.80 -12.55 -10.77
CA LEU A 80 7.49 -13.76 -11.54
C LEU A 80 7.79 -13.52 -13.02
N THR A 81 8.71 -14.32 -13.56
CA THR A 81 9.04 -14.30 -14.99
C THR A 81 8.43 -15.50 -15.68
N TYR A 82 7.76 -15.30 -16.82
CA TYR A 82 7.15 -16.36 -17.63
C TYR A 82 7.68 -16.33 -19.06
N GLY A 83 8.05 -17.51 -19.57
CA GLY A 83 8.34 -17.72 -20.98
C GLY A 83 9.55 -16.91 -21.45
N LYS A 84 10.63 -16.89 -20.65
CA LYS A 84 11.87 -16.14 -20.92
C LYS A 84 11.54 -14.67 -21.22
N ASP A 85 11.13 -13.93 -20.19
CA ASP A 85 10.84 -12.48 -20.25
C ASP A 85 9.62 -12.03 -21.07
N THR A 86 8.82 -12.97 -21.60
CA THR A 86 7.57 -12.65 -22.30
C THR A 86 6.58 -11.93 -21.37
N VAL A 87 6.52 -12.33 -20.10
CA VAL A 87 5.71 -11.67 -19.07
C VAL A 87 6.53 -11.61 -17.79
N ILE A 88 6.68 -10.42 -17.23
CA ILE A 88 7.40 -10.18 -15.96
C ILE A 88 6.45 -9.41 -15.06
N LEU A 89 6.10 -9.99 -13.91
CA LEU A 89 5.11 -9.47 -12.96
C LEU A 89 5.78 -9.21 -11.60
N GLY A 90 5.52 -8.04 -11.03
CA GLY A 90 6.03 -7.65 -9.71
C GLY A 90 4.91 -7.53 -8.67
N PHE A 91 5.19 -8.01 -7.47
CA PHE A 91 4.28 -7.99 -6.33
C PHE A 91 4.89 -7.22 -5.16
N ASP A 92 4.03 -6.55 -4.40
CA ASP A 92 4.41 -5.91 -3.14
C ASP A 92 4.57 -6.92 -1.99
N GLU A 93 5.03 -6.41 -0.83
CA GLU A 93 5.16 -7.12 0.45
C GLU A 93 3.85 -7.81 0.92
N HIS A 94 2.70 -7.38 0.40
CA HIS A 94 1.39 -7.96 0.69
C HIS A 94 0.94 -8.98 -0.37
N LYS A 95 1.86 -9.40 -1.25
CA LYS A 95 1.64 -10.36 -2.33
C LYS A 95 0.54 -9.92 -3.29
N LYS A 96 0.44 -8.60 -3.54
CA LYS A 96 -0.48 -8.00 -4.51
C LYS A 96 0.28 -7.59 -5.77
N LEU A 97 -0.31 -7.87 -6.93
CA LEU A 97 0.24 -7.51 -8.22
C LEU A 97 0.24 -5.98 -8.39
N THR A 98 1.41 -5.37 -8.35
CA THR A 98 1.57 -3.90 -8.42
C THR A 98 2.30 -3.45 -9.68
N ALA A 99 3.11 -4.32 -10.27
CA ALA A 99 3.94 -3.99 -11.43
C ALA A 99 3.88 -5.08 -12.50
N ALA A 100 4.16 -4.68 -13.73
CA ALA A 100 4.45 -5.59 -14.82
C ALA A 100 5.46 -4.94 -15.76
N ALA A 101 6.70 -5.43 -15.76
CA ALA A 101 7.76 -4.91 -16.63
C ALA A 101 7.55 -5.33 -18.10
N SER A 102 6.91 -6.48 -18.33
CA SER A 102 6.61 -7.00 -19.66
C SER A 102 5.29 -7.77 -19.71
N GLY A 103 4.63 -7.77 -20.86
CA GLY A 103 3.47 -8.61 -21.17
C GLY A 103 2.12 -8.23 -20.55
N ALA A 104 2.07 -7.29 -19.61
CA ALA A 104 0.83 -6.78 -18.99
C ALA A 104 0.84 -5.26 -18.73
N PRO A 105 1.01 -4.40 -19.76
CA PRO A 105 1.15 -2.95 -19.59
C PRO A 105 -0.09 -2.28 -18.97
N GLN A 106 -1.26 -2.94 -18.97
CA GLN A 106 -2.46 -2.42 -18.32
C GLN A 106 -2.32 -2.33 -16.80
N ILE A 107 -1.41 -3.08 -16.17
CA ILE A 107 -1.19 -3.05 -14.71
C ILE A 107 -0.67 -1.68 -14.27
N ALA A 108 0.35 -1.14 -14.95
CA ALA A 108 0.89 0.19 -14.67
C ALA A 108 -0.19 1.27 -14.80
N LYS A 109 -0.95 1.27 -15.91
CA LYS A 109 -2.04 2.22 -16.14
C LYS A 109 -3.15 2.14 -15.08
N GLN A 110 -3.46 0.95 -14.58
CA GLN A 110 -4.43 0.78 -13.50
C GLN A 110 -3.89 1.29 -12.16
N GLY A 111 -2.62 1.01 -11.86
CA GLY A 111 -1.94 1.50 -10.66
C GLY A 111 -1.94 3.03 -10.60
N GLU A 112 -1.53 3.69 -11.68
CA GLU A 112 -1.53 5.15 -11.79
C GLU A 112 -2.92 5.74 -11.53
N LYS A 113 -3.97 5.18 -12.14
CA LYS A 113 -5.36 5.63 -11.93
C LYS A 113 -5.79 5.51 -10.47
N ILE A 114 -5.41 4.42 -9.80
CA ILE A 114 -5.73 4.21 -8.39
C ILE A 114 -5.00 5.22 -7.52
N VAL A 115 -3.70 5.45 -7.76
CA VAL A 115 -2.89 6.43 -7.03
C VAL A 115 -3.47 7.83 -7.21
N GLN A 116 -3.82 8.22 -8.44
CA GLN A 116 -4.44 9.52 -8.72
C GLN A 116 -5.79 9.67 -8.03
N LYS A 117 -6.63 8.63 -8.03
CA LYS A 117 -7.93 8.65 -7.35
C LYS A 117 -7.76 8.84 -5.84
N LYS A 118 -6.87 8.06 -5.21
CA LYS A 118 -6.55 8.19 -3.78
C LYS A 118 -6.05 9.60 -3.44
N LYS A 119 -5.17 10.18 -4.27
CA LYS A 119 -4.68 11.55 -4.09
C LYS A 119 -5.82 12.57 -4.13
N LYS A 120 -6.73 12.46 -5.11
CA LYS A 120 -7.91 13.34 -5.22
C LYS A 120 -8.84 13.20 -4.02
N GLU A 121 -9.10 11.97 -3.58
CA GLU A 121 -9.92 11.70 -2.39
C GLU A 121 -9.31 12.30 -1.13
N HIS A 122 -8.00 12.12 -0.92
CA HIS A 122 -7.27 12.71 0.20
C HIS A 122 -7.34 14.25 0.18
N THR A 123 -7.10 14.88 -0.98
CA THR A 123 -7.23 16.34 -1.12
C THR A 123 -8.65 16.83 -0.82
N LYS A 124 -9.68 16.10 -1.28
CA LYS A 124 -11.08 16.44 -0.99
C LYS A 124 -11.40 16.33 0.49
N GLN A 125 -10.95 15.26 1.15
CA GLN A 125 -11.11 15.09 2.60
C GLN A 125 -10.41 16.19 3.39
N GLU A 126 -9.17 16.54 3.01
CA GLU A 126 -8.42 17.61 3.65
C GLU A 126 -9.09 18.98 3.49
N SER A 127 -9.59 19.28 2.28
CA SER A 127 -10.33 20.52 2.02
C SER A 127 -11.63 20.58 2.83
N PHE A 128 -12.37 19.47 2.89
CA PHE A 128 -13.57 19.38 3.71
C PHE A 128 -13.25 19.64 5.17
N LEU A 129 -12.22 18.97 5.71
CA LEU A 129 -11.81 19.10 7.10
C LEU A 129 -11.43 20.54 7.47
N LYS A 130 -10.67 21.23 6.61
CA LYS A 130 -10.33 22.65 6.80
C LYS A 130 -11.58 23.54 6.77
N SER A 131 -12.47 23.32 5.82
CA SER A 131 -13.73 24.10 5.72
C SER A 131 -14.63 23.88 6.94
N SER A 132 -14.73 22.64 7.45
CA SER A 132 -15.45 22.33 8.68
C SER A 132 -14.80 22.98 9.90
N ALA A 133 -13.47 22.98 10.00
CA ALA A 133 -12.76 23.65 11.08
C ALA A 133 -12.97 25.18 11.07
N GLN A 134 -12.93 25.81 9.89
CA GLN A 134 -13.23 27.23 9.75
C GLN A 134 -14.69 27.56 10.10
N TYR A 135 -15.64 26.75 9.62
CA TYR A 135 -17.04 26.88 10.01
C TYR A 135 -17.19 26.78 11.54
N PHE A 136 -16.57 25.77 12.15
CA PHE A 136 -16.65 25.55 13.59
C PHE A 136 -16.01 26.68 14.39
N GLY A 137 -14.87 27.21 13.95
CA GLY A 137 -14.15 28.29 14.61
C GLY A 137 -14.81 29.67 14.47
N THR A 138 -15.67 29.88 13.46
CA THR A 138 -16.36 31.17 13.23
C THR A 138 -17.76 31.24 13.83
N LYS A 139 -18.30 30.13 14.37
CA LYS A 139 -19.60 30.17 15.04
C LYS A 139 -19.53 30.84 16.41
N SER A 140 -20.61 31.48 16.82
CA SER A 140 -20.75 31.88 18.22
C SER A 140 -20.92 30.64 19.11
N PHE A 141 -20.59 30.78 20.38
CA PHE A 141 -20.73 29.69 21.35
C PHE A 141 -22.19 29.20 21.47
N GLU A 142 -23.19 30.09 21.49
CA GLU A 142 -24.61 29.72 21.54
C GLU A 142 -25.04 28.89 20.32
N SER A 143 -24.57 29.27 19.13
CA SER A 143 -24.86 28.52 17.89
C SER A 143 -24.25 27.12 17.91
N ILE A 144 -23.19 26.90 18.68
CA ILE A 144 -22.59 25.57 18.86
C ILE A 144 -23.34 24.78 19.93
N GLN A 145 -23.75 25.39 21.03
CA GLN A 145 -24.54 24.74 22.08
C GLN A 145 -25.87 24.19 21.55
N ASN A 146 -26.50 24.91 20.62
CA ASN A 146 -27.75 24.49 19.99
C ASN A 146 -27.55 23.50 18.83
N ASN A 147 -26.32 23.06 18.55
CA ASN A 147 -26.02 22.09 17.50
C ASN A 147 -26.04 20.66 18.09
N PRO A 148 -26.92 19.75 17.59
CA PRO A 148 -27.06 18.40 18.12
C PRO A 148 -25.81 17.52 17.97
N GLY A 149 -24.79 17.96 17.22
CA GLY A 149 -23.49 17.29 17.08
C GLY A 149 -22.37 17.80 17.99
N ALA A 150 -22.62 18.84 18.82
CA ALA A 150 -21.64 19.39 19.75
C ALA A 150 -21.82 18.75 21.14
N PHE A 151 -20.80 18.04 21.64
CA PHE A 151 -21.04 17.04 22.71
C PHE A 151 -20.23 17.23 23.99
N LYS A 152 -19.26 18.15 24.06
CA LYS A 152 -18.59 18.43 25.34
C LYS A 152 -18.08 19.84 25.39
N ILE A 153 -18.48 20.55 26.44
CA ILE A 153 -17.96 21.85 26.81
C ILE A 153 -17.20 21.66 28.12
N THR A 154 -15.95 22.07 28.17
CA THR A 154 -15.16 22.08 29.40
C THR A 154 -14.47 23.44 29.50
N GLU A 155 -14.57 24.05 30.67
CA GLU A 155 -13.90 25.30 31.00
C GLU A 155 -12.71 24.98 31.88
N ASP A 156 -11.55 25.50 31.51
CA ASP A 156 -10.31 25.40 32.28
C ASP A 156 -9.68 26.79 32.35
N GLY A 157 -9.96 27.50 33.44
CA GLY A 157 -9.57 28.89 33.63
C GLY A 157 -10.13 29.79 32.51
N LYS A 158 -9.25 30.28 31.63
CA LYS A 158 -9.61 31.19 30.53
C LYS A 158 -9.78 30.48 29.17
N LEU A 159 -9.74 29.15 29.19
CA LEU A 159 -9.88 28.32 28.00
C LEU A 159 -11.22 27.60 28.01
N LEU A 160 -11.90 27.66 26.87
CA LEU A 160 -13.17 26.97 26.64
C LEU A 160 -12.97 25.96 25.52
N TYR A 161 -13.19 24.69 25.85
CA TYR A 161 -13.02 23.55 24.96
C TYR A 161 -14.36 23.08 24.46
N VAL A 162 -14.52 22.93 23.14
CA VAL A 162 -15.77 22.44 22.54
C VAL A 162 -15.49 21.35 21.52
N LEU A 163 -16.15 20.20 21.67
CA LEU A 163 -16.05 19.09 20.71
C LEU A 163 -17.22 19.09 19.72
N TRP A 164 -16.92 18.90 18.45
CA TRP A 164 -17.92 18.77 17.39
C TRP A 164 -17.53 17.71 16.38
N LYS A 165 -18.50 16.91 15.91
CA LYS A 165 -18.29 15.93 14.84
C LYS A 165 -19.05 16.38 13.58
N PRO A 166 -18.35 16.79 12.50
CA PRO A 166 -19.00 17.37 11.32
C PRO A 166 -19.82 16.36 10.51
N ASP A 167 -19.39 15.11 10.43
CA ASP A 167 -20.12 14.01 9.81
C ASP A 167 -19.71 12.65 10.42
N LYS A 168 -20.40 11.57 10.06
CA LYS A 168 -20.17 10.21 10.61
C LYS A 168 -18.75 9.67 10.40
N ASN A 169 -18.14 9.97 9.25
CA ASN A 169 -16.86 9.43 8.78
C ASN A 169 -15.67 10.39 9.01
N SER A 170 -15.94 11.61 9.46
CA SER A 170 -14.94 12.61 9.77
C SER A 170 -14.43 12.50 11.21
N PRO A 171 -13.18 12.94 11.46
CA PRO A 171 -12.65 13.02 12.82
C PRO A 171 -13.46 14.02 13.65
N ILE A 172 -13.41 13.84 14.97
CA ILE A 172 -13.95 14.82 15.91
C ILE A 172 -13.02 16.04 15.89
N LEU A 173 -13.61 17.23 15.87
CA LEU A 173 -12.91 18.50 15.97
C LEU A 173 -12.95 19.01 17.41
N LEU A 174 -11.85 19.60 17.85
CA LEU A 174 -11.72 20.31 19.11
C LEU A 174 -11.52 21.79 18.84
N ARG A 175 -12.46 22.62 19.28
CA ARG A 175 -12.31 24.07 19.34
C ARG A 175 -11.83 24.47 20.72
N VAL A 176 -10.88 25.40 20.76
CA VAL A 176 -10.35 26.00 21.99
C VAL A 176 -10.43 27.50 21.85
N ASP A 177 -11.30 28.12 22.65
CA ASP A 177 -11.42 29.57 22.74
C ASP A 177 -10.61 30.06 23.93
N ASN A 178 -9.72 31.02 23.70
CA ASN A 178 -8.96 31.67 24.76
C ASN A 178 -9.53 33.07 25.00
N THR A 179 -10.27 33.23 26.10
CA THR A 179 -10.95 34.49 26.43
C THR A 179 -9.98 35.61 26.85
N SER A 180 -8.75 35.26 27.25
CA SER A 180 -7.70 36.25 27.54
C SER A 180 -7.11 36.89 26.29
N THR A 181 -6.93 36.10 25.23
CA THR A 181 -6.29 36.57 23.98
C THR A 181 -7.30 36.84 22.87
N ASN A 182 -8.57 36.48 23.06
CA ASN A 182 -9.63 36.50 22.05
C ASN A 182 -9.27 35.69 20.79
N ILE A 183 -8.54 34.59 20.97
CA ILE A 183 -8.14 33.69 19.88
C ILE A 183 -8.88 32.35 20.01
N THR A 184 -9.49 31.93 18.91
CA THR A 184 -10.09 30.62 18.72
C THR A 184 -9.19 29.76 17.85
N ASN A 185 -8.88 28.56 18.31
CA ASN A 185 -8.16 27.56 17.54
C ASN A 185 -9.02 26.31 17.37
N VAL A 186 -8.90 25.63 16.23
CA VAL A 186 -9.55 24.35 15.98
C VAL A 186 -8.52 23.29 15.59
N TYR A 187 -8.64 22.12 16.20
CA TYR A 187 -7.75 20.99 16.05
C TYR A 187 -8.56 19.74 15.70
N ILE A 188 -7.89 18.72 15.18
CA ILE A 188 -8.36 17.34 15.28
C ILE A 188 -8.29 16.93 16.76
N TYR A 189 -9.38 16.40 17.30
CA TYR A 189 -9.40 15.90 18.67
C TYR A 189 -8.58 14.61 18.81
N ASN A 190 -7.63 14.62 19.74
CA ASN A 190 -6.84 13.44 20.07
C ASN A 190 -7.43 12.70 21.27
N LYS A 191 -8.15 11.60 21.03
CA LYS A 191 -8.81 10.82 22.09
C LYS A 191 -7.84 10.01 22.96
N HIS A 192 -6.67 9.66 22.44
CA HIS A 192 -5.77 8.66 23.04
C HIS A 192 -4.46 9.26 23.57
N GLY A 193 -4.27 10.57 23.46
CA GLY A 193 -3.07 11.25 23.96
C GLY A 193 -3.32 12.03 25.24
N ASN A 194 -2.21 12.37 25.92
CA ASN A 194 -2.23 13.22 27.10
C ASN A 194 -2.64 14.68 26.77
N ASP A 195 -2.43 15.12 25.53
CA ASP A 195 -2.95 16.39 25.01
C ASP A 195 -4.15 16.12 24.09
N PRO A 196 -5.35 16.66 24.41
CA PRO A 196 -6.53 16.55 23.54
C PRO A 196 -6.38 17.31 22.21
N LYS A 197 -5.39 18.21 22.09
CA LYS A 197 -5.07 18.96 20.87
C LYS A 197 -4.23 18.10 19.93
N GLY A 198 -4.83 17.61 18.85
CA GLY A 198 -4.12 16.98 17.74
C GLY A 198 -3.64 18.00 16.72
N ARG A 199 -3.76 17.66 15.43
CA ARG A 199 -3.35 18.54 14.32
C ARG A 199 -4.19 19.82 14.29
N HIS A 200 -3.52 20.96 14.27
CA HIS A 200 -4.16 22.28 14.09
C HIS A 200 -4.74 22.42 12.68
N LEU A 201 -5.93 23.04 12.58
CA LEU A 201 -6.69 23.19 11.34
C LEU A 201 -7.13 24.63 11.07
N TYR A 202 -7.33 25.45 12.11
CA TYR A 202 -7.84 26.82 11.97
C TYR A 202 -7.49 27.69 13.17
N THR A 203 -7.24 28.98 12.91
CA THR A 203 -7.13 30.04 13.92
C THR A 203 -8.01 31.23 13.49
N GLY A 204 -8.73 31.82 14.43
CA GLY A 204 -9.54 33.01 14.22
C GLY A 204 -9.76 33.79 15.50
N ARG A 205 -10.57 34.85 15.41
CA ARG A 205 -10.99 35.62 16.60
C ARG A 205 -12.11 34.90 17.34
N THR A 206 -12.06 34.92 18.67
CA THR A 206 -13.12 34.37 19.51
C THR A 206 -14.37 35.23 19.43
N ILE A 207 -15.49 34.58 19.14
CA ILE A 207 -16.81 35.21 19.07
C ILE A 207 -17.63 34.71 20.28
N VAL A 208 -17.49 35.44 21.39
CA VAL A 208 -18.34 35.26 22.58
C VAL A 208 -19.53 36.21 22.43
N GLN A 209 -20.75 35.69 22.39
CA GLN A 209 -21.93 36.57 22.45
C GLN A 209 -22.00 37.20 23.85
N LYS A 210 -22.18 38.52 23.89
CA LYS A 210 -22.45 39.26 25.14
C LYS A 210 -23.83 38.84 25.69
N LYS A 211 -23.93 38.85 27.03
CA LYS A 211 -25.09 38.45 27.85
C LYS A 211 -26.43 38.91 27.27
N ARG A 212 -27.46 38.07 27.43
CA ARG A 212 -28.88 38.45 27.25
C ARG A 212 -29.15 39.75 28.02
N ASN A 213 -29.74 40.73 27.36
CA ASN A 213 -30.40 41.82 28.07
C ASN A 213 -31.55 41.21 28.87
N ILE A 214 -31.45 41.28 30.19
CA ILE A 214 -32.60 41.03 31.06
C ILE A 214 -33.50 42.25 30.86
N VAL A 215 -34.63 42.04 30.19
CA VAL A 215 -35.71 43.03 30.15
C VAL A 215 -36.39 42.96 31.52
N TYR A 216 -36.31 44.04 32.28
CA TYR A 216 -37.06 44.23 33.53
C TYR A 216 -38.54 44.47 33.22
#